data_AF-A0A2R6HFF0-F1
#
_entry.id   AF-A0A2R6HFF0-F1
#
_cell.length_a   1.000
_cell.length_b   1.000
_cell.length_c   1.000
_cell.angle_alpha   90.00
_cell.angle_beta   90.00
_cell.angle_gamma   90.00
#
_symmetry.space_group_name_H-M   'P 1'
#
loop_
_entity.id
_entity.type
_entity.pdbx_description
1 polymer ?
#
loop_
_entity_poly.entity_id
_entity_poly.type
_entity_poly.pdbx_seq_one_letter_code
_entity_poly.pdbx_strand_id
1 'polypeptide(L)'
;MNDGERIKRAVVSYATDNPDALPEETVERLERATPREDSEGALRIGRWLLETRDGDPVLTHRERGEGSIFRITVIHLEETDEGWRVRDVSEEEHRRR
;
A
#
# COMPACT_ATOMS: atom_id res chain seq x y z
N MET A 1 -0.07 -17.06 -9.38
CA MET A 1 -0.44 -15.86 -8.60
C MET A 1 0.58 -14.79 -8.94
N ASN A 2 0.16 -13.61 -9.41
CA ASN A 2 1.08 -12.51 -9.72
C ASN A 2 1.50 -11.80 -8.42
N ASP A 3 2.55 -10.98 -8.46
CA ASP A 3 3.06 -10.29 -7.26
C ASP A 3 2.02 -9.36 -6.65
N GLY A 4 1.16 -8.74 -7.46
CA GLY A 4 0.06 -7.92 -6.95
C GLY A 4 -0.89 -8.68 -6.03
N GLU A 5 -1.26 -9.90 -6.38
CA GLU A 5 -2.13 -10.73 -5.54
C GLU A 5 -1.40 -11.19 -4.26
N ARG A 6 -0.09 -11.47 -4.35
CA ARG A 6 0.73 -11.84 -3.19
C ARG A 6 0.90 -10.66 -2.22
N ILE A 7 1.19 -9.47 -2.74
CA ILE A 7 1.29 -8.23 -1.97
C ILE A 7 -0.06 -7.91 -1.32
N LYS A 8 -1.17 -7.93 -2.08
CA LYS A 8 -2.52 -7.72 -1.55
C LYS A 8 -2.79 -8.65 -0.36
N ARG A 9 -2.48 -9.93 -0.51
CA ARG A 9 -2.67 -10.93 0.55
C ARG A 9 -1.81 -10.63 1.78
N ALA A 10 -0.55 -10.27 1.59
CA ALA A 10 0.36 -9.91 2.68
C ALA A 10 -0.16 -8.70 3.46
N VAL A 11 -0.63 -7.67 2.76
CA VAL A 11 -1.19 -6.46 3.38
C VAL A 11 -2.47 -6.75 4.14
N VAL A 12 -3.42 -7.48 3.53
CA VAL A 12 -4.69 -7.83 4.20
C VAL A 12 -4.44 -8.71 5.43
N SER A 13 -3.54 -9.70 5.34
CA SER A 13 -3.17 -10.54 6.49
C SER A 13 -2.58 -9.70 7.61
N TYR A 14 -1.57 -8.87 7.30
CA TYR A 14 -0.93 -8.01 8.28
C TYR A 14 -1.93 -7.08 8.98
N ALA A 15 -2.82 -6.44 8.22
CA ALA A 15 -3.83 -5.54 8.77
C ALA A 15 -4.91 -6.27 9.59
N THR A 16 -5.20 -7.53 9.26
CA THR A 16 -6.09 -8.38 10.07
C THR A 16 -5.46 -8.73 11.42
N ASP A 17 -4.15 -9.01 11.42
CA ASP A 17 -3.39 -9.29 12.65
C ASP A 17 -3.08 -8.01 13.46
N ASN A 18 -3.11 -6.83 12.82
CA ASN A 18 -2.80 -5.52 13.40
C ASN A 18 -3.91 -4.51 13.05
N PRO A 19 -5.09 -4.58 13.69
CA PRO A 19 -6.26 -3.77 13.32
C PRO A 19 -6.05 -2.26 13.49
N ASP A 20 -5.07 -1.84 14.29
CA ASP A 20 -4.72 -0.42 14.46
C ASP A 20 -3.83 0.13 13.32
N ALA A 21 -3.27 -0.74 12.46
CA ALA A 21 -2.33 -0.31 11.41
C ALA A 21 -3.03 0.30 10.18
N LEU A 22 -4.24 -0.17 9.84
CA LEU A 22 -5.05 0.35 8.74
C LEU A 22 -6.53 0.37 9.13
N PRO A 23 -7.30 1.39 8.71
CA PRO A 23 -8.75 1.41 8.92
C PRO A 23 -9.42 0.17 8.29
N GLU A 24 -10.41 -0.40 8.97
CA GLU A 24 -11.17 -1.57 8.48
C GLU A 24 -11.70 -1.37 7.05
N GLU A 25 -12.30 -0.21 6.77
CA GLU A 25 -12.81 0.15 5.45
C GLU A 25 -11.71 0.14 4.36
N THR A 26 -10.48 0.50 4.72
CA THR A 26 -9.32 0.45 3.82
C THR A 26 -8.93 -1.00 3.51
N VAL A 27 -8.95 -1.87 4.52
CA VAL A 27 -8.68 -3.31 4.36
C VAL A 27 -9.73 -3.96 3.47
N GLU A 28 -11.02 -3.69 3.69
CA GLU A 28 -12.11 -4.21 2.85
C GLU A 28 -11.99 -3.78 1.38
N ARG A 29 -11.58 -2.53 1.14
CA ARG A 29 -11.34 -2.02 -0.22
C ARG A 29 -10.12 -2.69 -0.86
N LEU A 30 -9.05 -2.92 -0.11
CA LEU A 30 -7.87 -3.64 -0.59
C LEU A 30 -8.20 -5.09 -0.94
N GLU A 31 -8.98 -5.78 -0.10
CA GLU A 31 -9.40 -7.17 -0.33
C GLU A 31 -10.18 -7.32 -1.64
N ARG A 32 -11.10 -6.39 -1.92
CA ARG A 32 -11.91 -6.36 -3.14
C ARG A 32 -11.17 -5.83 -4.38
N ALA A 33 -9.98 -5.26 -4.22
CA ALA A 33 -9.24 -4.68 -5.31
C ALA A 33 -8.56 -5.77 -6.17
N THR A 34 -8.61 -5.57 -7.49
CA THR A 34 -7.85 -6.37 -8.44
C THR A 34 -6.52 -5.68 -8.75
N PRO A 35 -5.37 -6.31 -8.47
CA PRO A 35 -4.07 -5.83 -8.88
C PRO A 35 -3.97 -5.75 -10.39
N ARG A 36 -3.38 -4.67 -10.89
CA ARG A 36 -3.16 -4.42 -12.31
C ARG A 36 -1.91 -3.60 -12.52
N GLU A 37 -1.27 -3.80 -13.67
CA GLU A 37 -0.28 -2.86 -14.16
C GLU A 37 -1.01 -1.69 -14.83
N ASP A 38 -0.53 -0.47 -14.62
CA ASP A 38 -1.01 0.70 -15.37
C ASP A 38 -0.19 0.95 -16.64
N SER A 39 -0.58 1.98 -17.39
CA SER A 39 0.03 2.33 -18.68
C SER A 39 1.51 2.74 -18.60
N GLU A 40 2.00 3.07 -17.40
CA GLU A 40 3.40 3.43 -17.14
C GLU A 40 4.20 2.22 -16.62
N GLY A 41 3.61 1.03 -16.57
CA GLY A 41 4.26 -0.20 -16.09
C GLY A 41 4.26 -0.34 -14.57
N ALA A 42 3.56 0.53 -13.83
CA ALA A 42 3.52 0.46 -12.39
C ALA A 42 2.41 -0.46 -11.88
N LEU A 43 2.71 -1.26 -10.86
CA LEU A 43 1.74 -2.15 -10.24
C LEU A 43 0.82 -1.37 -9.29
N ARG A 44 -0.49 -1.52 -9.47
CA ARG A 44 -1.52 -0.89 -8.65
C ARG A 44 -2.47 -1.92 -8.05
N ILE A 45 -2.86 -1.69 -6.80
CA ILE A 45 -3.87 -2.47 -6.09
C ILE A 45 -4.99 -1.50 -5.71
N GLY A 46 -6.01 -1.40 -6.57
CA GLY A 46 -7.04 -0.37 -6.42
C GLY A 46 -6.45 1.05 -6.54
N ARG A 47 -6.50 1.83 -5.45
CA ARG A 47 -5.91 3.19 -5.38
C ARG A 47 -4.45 3.20 -4.94
N TRP A 48 -3.94 2.05 -4.52
CA TRP A 48 -2.59 1.90 -4.01
C TRP A 48 -1.59 1.70 -5.15
N LEU A 49 -0.42 2.32 -5.03
CA LEU A 49 0.67 2.25 -5.99
C LEU A 49 1.86 1.53 -5.36
N LEU A 50 2.40 0.51 -6.04
CA LEU A 50 3.69 -0.05 -5.70
C LEU A 50 4.78 0.83 -6.30
N GLU A 51 5.68 1.29 -5.45
CA GLU A 51 6.84 2.10 -5.83
C GLU A 51 8.07 1.67 -5.03
N THR A 52 9.25 2.12 -5.46
CA THR A 52 10.49 1.92 -4.72
C THR A 52 10.91 3.25 -4.08
N ARG A 53 11.11 3.25 -2.75
CA ARG A 53 11.61 4.40 -2.00
C ARG A 53 12.86 4.01 -1.25
N ASP A 54 13.93 4.79 -1.44
CA ASP A 54 15.25 4.55 -0.82
C ASP A 54 15.81 3.14 -1.05
N GLY A 55 15.36 2.46 -2.11
CA GLY A 55 15.74 1.09 -2.46
C GLY A 55 14.77 0.01 -1.97
N ASP A 56 13.80 0.36 -1.12
CA ASP A 56 12.81 -0.56 -0.56
C ASP A 56 11.47 -0.48 -1.30
N PRO A 57 10.79 -1.62 -1.52
CA PRO A 57 9.45 -1.63 -2.09
C PRO A 57 8.42 -1.13 -1.07
N VAL A 58 7.58 -0.20 -1.49
CA VAL A 58 6.50 0.35 -0.65
C VAL A 58 5.19 0.40 -1.44
N LEU A 59 4.09 0.17 -0.75
CA LEU A 59 2.75 0.39 -1.28
C LEU A 59 2.20 1.70 -0.71
N THR A 60 1.92 2.67 -1.58
CA THR A 60 1.50 4.01 -1.15
C THR A 60 0.06 4.32 -1.55
N HIS A 61 -0.64 5.03 -0.68
CA HIS A 61 -1.94 5.60 -0.97
C HIS A 61 -1.95 7.07 -0.60
N ARG A 62 -2.26 7.91 -1.58
CA ARG A 62 -2.34 9.36 -1.39
C ARG A 62 -3.77 9.80 -1.19
N GLU A 63 -4.02 10.45 -0.06
CA GLU A 63 -5.29 11.06 0.28
C GLU A 63 -5.18 12.57 0.31
N ARG A 64 -6.16 13.26 -0.30
CA ARG A 64 -6.23 14.73 -0.20
C ARG A 64 -6.75 15.08 1.20
N GLY A 65 -5.96 15.88 1.93
CA GLY A 65 -6.41 16.53 3.16
C GLY A 65 -7.10 17.86 2.87
N GLU A 66 -7.39 18.61 3.92
CA GLU A 66 -7.96 19.95 3.80
C GLU A 66 -6.93 20.96 3.27
N GLY A 67 -7.37 21.82 2.34
CA GLY A 67 -6.53 22.84 1.73
C GLY A 67 -5.39 22.27 0.87
N SER A 68 -4.17 22.72 1.14
CA SER A 68 -2.96 22.28 0.43
C SER A 68 -2.31 21.02 1.03
N ILE A 69 -2.91 20.40 2.04
CA ILE A 69 -2.33 19.25 2.72
C ILE A 69 -2.76 17.95 2.02
N PHE A 70 -1.85 17.00 1.90
CA PHE A 70 -2.17 15.63 1.52
C PHE A 70 -1.44 14.66 2.43
N ARG A 71 -2.11 13.55 2.74
CA ARG A 71 -1.54 12.45 3.52
C ARG A 71 -1.14 11.32 2.58
N ILE A 72 -0.04 10.66 2.88
CA ILE A 72 0.38 9.44 2.21
C ILE A 72 0.45 8.35 3.27
N THR A 73 -0.34 7.30 3.11
CA THR A 73 -0.11 6.05 3.84
C THR A 73 0.94 5.26 3.09
N VAL A 74 1.99 4.82 3.80
CA VAL A 74 3.12 4.07 3.27
C VAL A 74 3.17 2.73 3.97
N ILE A 75 3.04 1.65 3.19
CA ILE A 75 3.19 0.29 3.67
C ILE A 75 4.54 -0.21 3.19
N HIS A 76 5.47 -0.42 4.12
CA HIS A 76 6.80 -0.93 3.84
C HIS A 76 6.72 -2.44 3.59
N LEU A 77 7.19 -2.86 2.41
CA LEU A 77 7.17 -4.25 1.99
C LEU A 77 8.59 -4.83 2.00
N GLU A 78 8.65 -6.14 2.11
CA GLU A 78 9.87 -6.92 1.93
C GLU A 78 9.54 -8.16 1.12
N GLU A 79 10.38 -8.44 0.13
CA GLU A 79 10.35 -9.71 -0.58
C GLU A 79 11.20 -10.73 0.18
N THR A 80 10.62 -11.90 0.42
CA THR A 80 11.21 -13.02 1.16
C THR A 80 11.11 -14.28 0.31
N ASP A 81 11.83 -15.34 0.68
CA ASP A 81 11.74 -16.64 0.01
C ASP A 81 10.31 -17.22 0.00
N GLU A 82 9.48 -16.84 0.98
CA GLU A 82 8.09 -17.28 1.12
C GLU A 82 7.08 -16.36 0.39
N GLY A 83 7.55 -15.24 -0.16
CA GLY A 83 6.75 -14.23 -0.85
C GLY A 83 6.87 -12.85 -0.20
N TRP A 84 5.77 -12.09 -0.18
CA TRP A 84 5.76 -10.72 0.30
C TRP A 84 5.36 -10.62 1.77
N ARG A 85 5.98 -9.69 2.50
CA ARG A 85 5.66 -9.38 3.89
C ARG A 85 5.56 -7.87 4.10
N VAL A 86 4.66 -7.45 5.00
CA VAL A 86 4.63 -6.07 5.51
C VAL A 86 5.58 -5.95 6.71
N ARG A 87 6.46 -4.94 6.66
CA ARG A 87 7.40 -4.61 7.74
C ARG A 87 6.86 -3.55 8.68
N ASP A 88 6.23 -2.53 8.10
CA ASP A 88 5.77 -1.35 8.83
C ASP A 88 4.67 -0.64 8.03
N VAL A 89 3.83 0.12 8.72
CA VAL A 89 2.85 1.03 8.11
C VAL A 89 3.03 2.40 8.76
N SER A 90 3.26 3.42 7.94
CA SER A 90 3.47 4.79 8.38
C SER A 90 2.58 5.78 7.61
N GLU A 91 2.41 6.97 8.18
CA GLU A 91 1.68 8.07 7.57
C GLU A 91 2.58 9.29 7.43
N GLU A 92 2.61 9.88 6.24
CA GLU A 92 3.35 11.09 5.93
C GLU A 92 2.38 12.23 5.60
N GLU A 93 2.56 13.39 6.23
CA GLU A 93 1.80 14.60 5.89
C GLU A 93 2.65 15.56 5.06
N HIS A 94 2.14 15.95 3.90
CA HIS A 94 2.80 16.86 2.98
C HIS A 94 1.92 18.06 2.66
N ARG A 95 2.55 19.23 2.49
CA ARG A 95 1.90 20.46 2.02
C ARG A 95 2.31 20.75 0.58
N ARG A 96 1.33 20.90 -0.33
CA ARG A 96 1.56 21.49 -1.65
C ARG A 96 2.07 22.92 -1.46
N ARG A 97 3.26 23.18 -2.01
CA ARG A 97 3.82 24.53 -2.11
C ARG A 97 3.09 25.34 -3.16
#